data_AF-A0A3N6MMB2-F1
#
_entry.id   AF-A0A3N6MMB2-F1
#
_cell.length_a   1.000
_cell.length_b   1.000
_cell.length_c   1.000
_cell.angle_alpha   90.00
_cell.angle_beta   90.00
_cell.angle_gamma   90.00
#
_symmetry.space_group_name_H-M   'P 1'
#
loop_
_entity.id
_entity.type
_entity.pdbx_description
1 polymer ?
#
loop_
_entity_poly.entity_id
_entity_poly.type
_entity_poly.pdbx_seq_one_letter_code
_entity_poly.pdbx_strand_id
1 'polypeptide(L)'
;MQSGDGDAPSIKTIDLQDHSRVLAILTTAFTMCPLLRWLYPEPREYLQHFNGLLKHHCGSPYSSGAYLSEGDKGAILWDTAGEKRDNTSMMEFLLKSIPAHRRSETERLFETFGK
;
A
#
# COMPACT_ATOMS: atom_id res chain seq x y z
N MET A 1 -2.87 -38.92 -17.62
CA MET A 1 -2.55 -37.72 -16.82
C MET A 1 -1.85 -36.74 -17.73
N GLN A 2 -2.59 -35.79 -18.31
CA GLN A 2 -1.98 -34.65 -19.00
C GLN A 2 -1.48 -33.70 -17.91
N SER A 3 -0.18 -33.46 -17.90
CA SER A 3 0.41 -32.37 -17.13
C SER A 3 -0.18 -31.08 -17.69
N GLY A 4 -1.10 -30.47 -16.95
CA GLY A 4 -1.61 -29.15 -17.29
C GLY A 4 -0.47 -28.17 -17.14
N ASP A 5 0.14 -27.80 -18.27
CA ASP A 5 0.90 -26.56 -18.43
C ASP A 5 -0.13 -25.43 -18.36
N GLY A 6 -0.69 -25.24 -17.17
CA GLY A 6 -1.68 -24.20 -16.91
C GLY A 6 -0.96 -22.88 -16.97
N ASP A 7 -1.28 -22.10 -18.00
CA ASP A 7 -0.84 -20.73 -18.28
C ASP A 7 -0.36 -20.03 -17.01
N ALA A 8 0.96 -19.97 -16.82
CA ALA A 8 1.53 -19.38 -15.62
C ALA A 8 1.17 -17.89 -15.64
N PRO A 9 0.59 -17.34 -14.57
CA PRO A 9 0.03 -16.00 -14.61
C PRO A 9 1.12 -14.97 -14.93
N SER A 10 0.88 -14.15 -15.97
CA SER A 10 1.85 -13.20 -16.48
C SER A 10 2.11 -12.04 -15.49
N ILE A 11 3.36 -11.90 -15.03
CA ILE A 11 3.83 -10.80 -14.17
C ILE A 11 4.37 -9.66 -15.05
N LYS A 12 3.91 -8.44 -14.80
CA LYS A 12 4.39 -7.22 -15.48
C LYS A 12 4.98 -6.24 -14.48
N THR A 13 6.09 -5.62 -14.85
CA THR A 13 6.61 -4.44 -14.16
C THR A 13 5.65 -3.27 -14.34
N ILE A 14 5.44 -2.51 -13.28
CA ILE A 14 4.53 -1.36 -13.30
C ILE A 14 5.11 -0.24 -14.16
N ASP A 15 4.26 0.34 -15.02
CA ASP A 15 4.51 1.60 -15.70
C ASP A 15 3.49 2.69 -15.27
N LEU A 16 3.59 3.89 -15.84
CA LEU A 16 2.69 5.01 -15.51
C LEU A 16 1.20 4.73 -15.81
N GLN A 17 0.88 3.93 -16.83
CA GLN A 17 -0.50 3.62 -17.22
C GLN A 17 -1.11 2.56 -16.28
N ASP A 18 -0.28 1.77 -15.60
CA ASP A 18 -0.71 0.73 -14.66
C ASP A 18 -1.05 1.24 -13.25
N HIS A 19 -0.72 2.50 -12.90
CA HIS A 19 -0.85 3.02 -11.52
C HIS A 19 -2.26 2.86 -10.93
N SER A 20 -3.29 3.22 -11.70
CA SER A 20 -4.68 3.15 -11.23
C SER A 20 -5.11 1.71 -10.96
N ARG A 21 -4.63 0.79 -11.79
CA ARG A 21 -4.88 -0.65 -11.69
C ARG A 21 -4.20 -1.24 -10.45
N VAL A 22 -2.91 -0.95 -10.27
CA VAL A 22 -2.14 -1.37 -9.08
C VAL A 22 -2.74 -0.82 -7.81
N LEU A 23 -3.14 0.46 -7.80
CA LEU A 23 -3.81 1.07 -6.64
C LEU A 23 -5.10 0.32 -6.30
N ALA A 24 -5.92 -0.04 -7.29
CA ALA A 24 -7.15 -0.79 -7.06
C ALA A 24 -6.88 -2.19 -6.49
N ILE A 25 -5.86 -2.90 -7.01
CA ILE A 25 -5.43 -4.21 -6.50
C ILE A 25 -5.02 -4.10 -5.02
N LEU A 26 -4.11 -3.18 -4.71
CA LEU A 26 -3.62 -2.98 -3.33
C LEU A 26 -4.75 -2.53 -2.40
N THR A 27 -5.60 -1.60 -2.84
CA THR A 27 -6.74 -1.13 -2.04
C THR A 27 -7.65 -2.29 -1.65
N THR A 28 -7.92 -3.19 -2.60
CA THR A 28 -8.78 -4.34 -2.38
C THR A 28 -8.10 -5.37 -1.47
N ALA A 29 -6.85 -5.74 -1.78
CA ALA A 29 -6.08 -6.74 -1.03
C ALA A 29 -5.89 -6.35 0.45
N PHE A 30 -5.72 -5.06 0.74
CA PHE A 30 -5.49 -4.56 2.08
C PHE A 30 -6.77 -4.14 2.82
N THR A 31 -7.96 -4.35 2.24
CA THR A 31 -9.23 -3.94 2.87
C THR A 31 -9.40 -4.51 4.27
N MET A 32 -8.97 -5.76 4.48
CA MET A 32 -9.07 -6.45 5.77
C MET A 32 -7.76 -6.44 6.58
N CYS A 33 -6.76 -5.65 6.18
CA CYS A 33 -5.50 -5.55 6.91
C CYS A 33 -5.74 -5.02 8.34
N PRO A 34 -5.34 -5.75 9.41
CA PRO A 34 -5.61 -5.35 10.79
C PRO A 34 -5.07 -3.96 11.14
N LEU A 35 -3.83 -3.66 10.76
CA LEU A 35 -3.22 -2.35 11.01
C LEU A 35 -4.00 -1.22 10.34
N LEU A 36 -4.44 -1.42 9.09
CA LEU A 36 -5.16 -0.38 8.36
C LEU A 36 -6.60 -0.20 8.86
N ARG A 37 -7.26 -1.26 9.33
CA ARG A 37 -8.54 -1.14 10.06
C ARG A 37 -8.39 -0.46 11.41
N TRP A 38 -7.27 -0.72 12.07
CA TRP A 38 -6.90 -0.04 13.31
C TRP A 38 -6.48 1.42 13.09
N LEU A 39 -6.05 1.84 11.89
CA LEU A 39 -5.88 3.26 11.57
C LEU A 39 -7.21 3.89 11.15
N TYR A 40 -7.92 3.26 10.21
CA TYR A 40 -9.18 3.71 9.62
C TYR A 40 -10.30 2.68 9.87
N PRO A 41 -11.06 2.84 10.97
CA PRO A 41 -12.07 1.85 11.34
C PRO A 41 -13.24 1.89 10.35
N GLU A 42 -13.64 3.10 9.93
CA GLU A 42 -14.68 3.30 8.93
C GLU A 42 -14.18 2.94 7.52
N PRO A 43 -14.92 2.09 6.77
CA PRO A 43 -14.55 1.72 5.40
C PRO A 43 -14.37 2.92 4.47
N ARG A 44 -15.22 3.94 4.62
CA ARG A 44 -15.16 5.17 3.81
C ARG A 44 -13.86 5.93 4.03
N GLU A 45 -13.43 6.09 5.27
CA GLU A 45 -12.18 6.78 5.61
C GLU A 45 -10.97 6.00 5.05
N TYR A 46 -10.98 4.67 5.14
CA TYR A 46 -9.94 3.88 4.50
C TYR A 46 -9.87 4.12 3.00
N LEU A 47 -10.99 4.02 2.28
CA LEU A 47 -11.00 4.20 0.82
C LEU A 47 -10.55 5.61 0.43
N GLN A 48 -10.90 6.61 1.24
CA GLN A 48 -10.49 8.00 1.05
C GLN A 48 -8.97 8.19 1.22
N HIS A 49 -8.37 7.56 2.23
CA HIS A 49 -6.98 7.86 2.64
C HIS A 49 -5.94 6.84 2.15
N PHE A 50 -6.34 5.66 1.68
CA PHE A 50 -5.40 4.59 1.32
C PHE A 50 -4.40 4.99 0.22
N ASN A 51 -4.85 5.71 -0.82
CA ASN A 51 -3.95 6.22 -1.86
C ASN A 51 -2.91 7.19 -1.28
N GLY A 52 -3.33 8.09 -0.38
CA GLY A 52 -2.42 8.99 0.32
C GLY A 52 -1.39 8.21 1.15
N LEU A 53 -1.86 7.18 1.88
CA LEU A 53 -0.98 6.31 2.65
C LEU A 53 0.10 5.66 1.78
N LEU A 54 -0.28 5.07 0.63
CA LEU A 54 0.69 4.46 -0.29
C LEU A 54 1.72 5.48 -0.81
N LYS A 55 1.27 6.68 -1.19
CA LYS A 55 2.17 7.75 -1.66
C LYS A 55 3.17 8.21 -0.59
N HIS A 56 2.73 8.32 0.66
CA HIS A 56 3.62 8.77 1.73
C HIS A 56 4.48 7.64 2.30
N HIS A 57 3.98 6.40 2.32
CA HIS A 57 4.70 5.25 2.87
C HIS A 57 5.73 4.69 1.89
N CYS A 58 5.38 4.54 0.62
CA CYS A 58 6.24 3.91 -0.39
C CYS A 58 7.01 4.94 -1.24
N GLY A 59 7.00 6.23 -0.87
CA GLY A 59 7.61 7.29 -1.69
C GLY A 59 6.91 7.43 -3.04
N SER A 60 7.64 7.77 -4.12
CA SER A 60 7.12 7.68 -5.49
C SER A 60 6.86 6.20 -5.81
N PRO A 61 5.65 5.68 -5.55
CA PRO A 61 5.44 4.27 -5.23
C PRO A 61 5.37 3.39 -6.49
N TYR A 62 5.81 3.94 -7.61
CA TYR A 62 5.65 3.35 -8.93
C TYR A 62 6.95 3.30 -9.74
N SER A 63 8.07 3.78 -9.21
CA SER A 63 9.37 3.56 -9.88
C SER A 63 9.77 2.07 -9.88
N SER A 64 9.20 1.29 -8.95
CA SER A 64 9.66 -0.05 -8.60
C SER A 64 8.50 -0.92 -8.08
N GLY A 65 7.97 -1.78 -8.95
CA GLY A 65 6.93 -2.75 -8.57
C GLY A 65 6.51 -3.66 -9.71
N ALA A 66 5.68 -4.66 -9.40
CA ALA A 66 5.11 -5.59 -10.38
C ALA A 66 3.69 -6.02 -10.01
N TYR A 67 2.92 -6.47 -11.00
CA TYR A 67 1.56 -6.99 -10.79
C TYR A 67 1.25 -8.19 -11.68
N LEU A 68 0.26 -8.98 -11.26
CA LEU A 68 -0.29 -10.08 -12.04
C LEU A 68 -1.27 -9.51 -13.07
N SER A 69 -0.88 -9.52 -14.34
CA SER A 69 -1.64 -8.86 -15.40
C SER A 69 -2.94 -9.57 -15.78
N GLU A 70 -3.07 -10.83 -15.39
CA GLU A 70 -4.28 -11.63 -15.56
C GLU A 70 -5.13 -11.61 -14.29
N GLY A 71 -6.30 -10.98 -14.40
CA GLY A 71 -7.34 -11.04 -13.37
C GLY A 71 -7.03 -10.27 -12.09
N ASP A 72 -6.04 -9.37 -12.08
CA ASP A 72 -5.79 -8.41 -10.99
C ASP A 72 -5.61 -9.05 -9.61
N LYS A 73 -5.01 -10.23 -9.60
CA LYS A 73 -4.93 -11.09 -8.41
C LYS A 73 -3.91 -10.61 -7.38
N GLY A 74 -3.01 -9.70 -7.74
CA GLY A 74 -1.97 -9.24 -6.84
C GLY A 74 -1.05 -8.22 -7.46
N ALA A 75 -0.46 -7.40 -6.60
CA ALA A 75 0.57 -6.43 -6.91
C ALA A 75 1.56 -6.37 -5.75
N ILE A 76 2.81 -6.07 -6.06
CA ILE A 76 3.89 -5.88 -5.10
C ILE A 76 4.63 -4.59 -5.46
N LEU A 77 4.92 -3.81 -4.42
CA LEU A 77 5.77 -2.64 -4.49
C LEU A 77 7.03 -2.93 -3.67
N TRP A 78 8.17 -2.39 -4.06
CA TRP A 78 9.40 -2.50 -3.29
C TRP A 78 10.13 -1.17 -3.25
N ASP A 79 10.86 -0.94 -2.15
CA ASP A 79 11.70 0.24 -2.01
C ASP A 79 12.90 0.15 -2.97
N THR A 80 13.23 1.26 -3.62
CA THR A 80 14.44 1.34 -4.44
C THR A 80 15.64 1.62 -3.54
N ALA A 81 16.71 0.85 -3.69
CA ALA A 81 17.92 1.04 -2.89
C ALA A 81 18.45 2.48 -2.99
N GLY A 82 18.70 3.12 -1.85
CA GLY A 82 19.19 4.50 -1.76
C GLY A 82 18.10 5.57 -1.60
N GLU A 83 16.82 5.23 -1.78
CA GLU A 83 15.73 6.15 -1.46
C GLU A 83 15.40 6.11 0.03
N LYS A 84 15.53 7.25 0.71
CA LYS A 84 15.17 7.38 2.12
C LYS A 84 13.68 7.72 2.23
N ARG A 85 12.93 6.90 2.97
CA ARG A 85 11.53 7.20 3.31
C ARG A 85 11.44 8.51 4.10
N ASP A 86 10.55 9.39 3.67
CA ASP A 86 10.19 10.60 4.41
C ASP A 86 9.21 10.27 5.54
N ASN A 87 9.76 9.76 6.64
CA ASN A 87 8.97 9.39 7.82
C ASN A 87 8.21 10.57 8.44
N THR A 88 8.74 11.80 8.29
CA THR A 88 8.09 13.01 8.82
C THR A 88 6.83 13.32 8.01
N SER A 89 6.93 13.39 6.69
CA SER A 89 5.78 13.59 5.81
C SER A 89 4.73 12.48 5.98
N MET A 90 5.17 11.24 6.12
CA MET A 90 4.30 10.10 6.39
C MET A 90 3.53 10.24 7.71
N MET A 91 4.21 10.64 8.79
CA MET A 91 3.57 10.82 10.09
C MET A 91 2.58 11.99 10.05
N GLU A 92 2.96 13.12 9.45
CA GLU A 92 2.06 14.28 9.29
C GLU A 92 0.77 13.91 8.53
N PHE A 93 0.89 13.12 7.47
CA PHE A 93 -0.27 12.62 6.74
C PHE A 93 -1.16 11.76 7.64
N LEU A 94 -0.59 10.77 8.32
CA LEU A 94 -1.31 9.85 9.19
C LEU A 94 -2.10 10.61 10.27
N LEU A 95 -1.46 11.56 10.97
CA LEU A 95 -2.12 12.29 12.06
C LEU A 95 -3.26 13.19 11.56
N LYS A 96 -3.19 13.67 10.32
CA LYS A 96 -4.26 14.45 9.69
C LYS A 96 -5.42 13.58 9.22
N SER A 97 -5.17 12.34 8.80
CA SER A 97 -6.17 11.46 8.20
C SER A 97 -6.90 10.54 9.19
N ILE A 98 -6.28 10.20 10.32
CA ILE A 98 -6.88 9.30 11.31
C ILE A 98 -7.77 10.04 12.33
N PRO A 99 -8.70 9.33 13.01
CA PRO A 99 -9.48 9.89 14.11
C PRO A 99 -8.60 10.46 15.23
N ALA A 100 -9.01 11.60 15.80
CA ALA A 100 -8.20 12.32 16.80
C ALA A 100 -7.81 11.45 18.01
N HIS A 101 -8.68 10.55 18.46
CA HIS A 101 -8.43 9.65 19.58
C HIS A 101 -7.34 8.59 19.30
N ARG A 102 -6.96 8.36 18.04
CA ARG A 102 -5.91 7.39 17.64
C ARG A 102 -4.53 8.00 17.47
N ARG A 103 -4.41 9.33 17.49
CA ARG A 103 -3.16 10.05 17.16
C ARG A 103 -1.99 9.67 18.06
N SER A 104 -2.17 9.81 19.38
CA SER A 104 -1.10 9.53 20.35
C SER A 104 -0.67 8.06 20.35
N GLU A 105 -1.59 7.12 20.12
CA GLU A 105 -1.25 5.70 20.00
C GLU A 105 -0.51 5.40 18.70
N THR A 106 -0.88 6.07 17.61
CA THR A 106 -0.21 5.93 16.31
C THR A 106 1.23 6.44 16.38
N GLU A 107 1.47 7.59 17.00
CA GLU A 107 2.82 8.13 17.20
C GLU A 107 3.71 7.11 17.94
N ARG A 108 3.23 6.57 19.07
CA ARG A 108 3.96 5.56 19.86
C ARG A 108 4.26 4.28 19.07
N LEU A 109 3.30 3.82 18.26
CA LEU A 109 3.48 2.63 17.44
C LEU A 109 4.61 2.81 16.42
N PHE A 110 4.61 3.93 15.69
CA PHE A 110 5.62 4.19 14.66
C PHE A 110 6.99 4.56 15.23
N GLU A 111 7.05 5.19 16.41
CA GLU A 111 8.31 5.31 17.17
C GLU A 111 8.90 3.94 17.51
N THR A 112 8.04 2.95 17.80
CA THR A 112 8.48 1.58 18.09
C THR A 112 9.02 0.87 16.84
N PHE A 113 8.42 1.09 15.66
CA PHE A 113 8.92 0.56 14.39
C PHE A 113 10.21 1.22 13.89
N GLY A 114 10.51 2.44 14.35
CA GLY A 114 11.73 3.17 14.00
C GLY A 114 12.95 2.83 14.87
N LYS A 115 12.79 1.98 15.89
CA LYS A 115 13.88 1.40 16.69
C LYS A 115 14.40 0.13 16.03
#